data_AF-A0A2D4KFC6-F1
#
_entry.id   AF-A0A2D4KFC6-F1
#
_cell.length_a   1.000
_cell.length_b   1.000
_cell.length_c   1.000
_cell.angle_alpha   90.00
_cell.angle_beta   90.00
_cell.angle_gamma   90.00
#
_symmetry.space_group_name_H-M   'P 1'
#
loop_
_entity.id
_entity.type
_entity.pdbx_description
1 polymer ?
#
loop_
_entity_poly.entity_id
_entity_poly.type
_entity_poly.pdbx_seq_one_letter_code
_entity_poly.pdbx_strand_id
1 'polypeptide(L)'
;MYQTQISDAGLYRCEVTAWSPGGGGRWRKAVDGFSNPIQIDFQTSGPVFNVSVHSDSPTIYRGDLVNLFCIITIETAVLDPDDMSFDVSWFATRSFAMDKEPVFLASLDRKGIVTQARRNGSSDLSLERISPMEYRLRVHGCEDDDFGNHFCLITPWVRSAAGVW
;
A
#
# COMPACT_ATOMS: atom_id res chain seq x y z
N MET A 1 3.59 2.76 27.27
CA MET A 1 3.50 3.48 25.99
C MET A 1 2.40 2.81 25.20
N TYR A 2 1.31 3.51 24.90
CA TYR A 2 0.22 2.99 24.07
C TYR A 2 0.19 3.83 22.79
N GLN A 3 -0.09 3.21 21.64
CA GLN A 3 -0.13 3.85 20.31
C GLN A 3 1.22 4.46 19.83
N THR A 4 2.33 3.77 20.08
CA THR A 4 3.65 4.20 19.59
C THR A 4 3.81 3.97 18.10
N GLN A 5 4.51 4.90 17.44
CA GLN A 5 4.81 4.88 16.00
C GLN A 5 6.33 4.78 15.77
N ILE A 6 6.75 4.42 14.55
CA ILE A 6 8.18 4.32 14.18
C ILE A 6 8.91 5.65 14.45
N SER A 7 8.25 6.78 14.22
CA SER A 7 8.78 8.12 14.50
C SER A 7 8.96 8.43 15.99
N ASP A 8 8.43 7.61 16.89
CA ASP A 8 8.70 7.73 18.33
C ASP A 8 10.02 7.04 18.73
N ALA A 9 10.72 6.39 17.79
CA ALA A 9 12.05 5.84 18.04
C ALA A 9 13.02 6.95 18.43
N GLY A 10 13.82 6.71 19.47
CA GLY A 10 14.72 7.73 19.99
C GLY A 10 15.30 7.39 21.36
N LEU A 11 16.01 8.38 21.93
CA LEU A 11 16.60 8.28 23.25
C LEU A 11 15.61 8.78 24.30
N TYR A 12 15.24 7.90 25.22
CA TYR A 12 14.37 8.23 26.34
C TYR A 12 15.19 8.25 27.63
N ARG A 13 14.89 9.20 28.50
CA ARG A 13 15.47 9.28 29.85
C ARG A 13 14.44 9.82 30.83
N CYS A 14 14.59 9.46 32.10
CA CYS A 14 13.82 10.06 33.17
C CYS A 14 14.46 11.38 33.60
N GLU A 15 13.63 12.39 33.86
CA GLU A 15 14.01 13.65 34.50
C GLU A 15 13.23 13.78 35.81
N VAL A 16 13.94 14.10 36.89
CA VAL A 16 13.36 14.34 38.21
C VAL A 16 13.79 15.72 38.69
N THR A 17 12.82 16.58 39.01
CA THR A 17 13.08 17.88 39.63
C THR A 17 12.70 17.86 41.10
N ALA A 18 13.67 18.09 41.98
CA ALA A 18 13.44 18.26 43.40
C ALA A 18 13.13 19.73 43.73
N TRP A 19 12.16 19.96 44.61
CA TRP A 19 11.75 21.28 45.08
C TRP A 19 11.98 21.41 46.58
N SER A 20 12.36 22.61 47.02
CA SER A 20 12.51 22.93 48.45
C SER A 20 11.68 24.16 48.83
N PRO A 21 11.21 24.28 50.07
CA PRO A 21 10.53 25.48 50.54
C PRO A 21 11.44 26.70 50.47
N GLY A 22 10.95 27.80 49.91
CA GLY A 22 11.54 29.12 49.92
C GLY A 22 10.82 30.05 50.91
N GLY A 23 11.36 31.26 51.09
CA GLY A 23 10.73 32.28 51.93
C GLY A 23 9.35 32.68 51.41
N GLY A 24 8.42 32.95 52.33
CA GLY A 24 7.06 33.40 51.99
C GLY A 24 6.14 32.33 51.41
N GLY A 25 6.40 31.04 51.67
CA GLY A 25 5.54 29.93 51.23
C GLY A 25 5.69 29.52 49.77
N ARG A 26 6.67 30.08 49.04
CA ARG A 26 6.94 29.72 47.65
C ARG A 26 7.92 28.55 47.58
N TRP A 27 7.65 27.57 46.72
CA TRP A 27 8.63 26.52 46.39
C TRP A 27 9.70 27.06 45.43
N ARG A 28 10.95 26.65 45.65
CA ARG A 28 12.05 26.88 44.71
C ARG A 28 12.60 25.56 44.21
N LYS A 29 12.98 25.54 42.94
CA LYS A 29 13.66 24.42 42.31
C LYS A 29 15.00 24.22 43.02
N ALA A 30 15.24 23.02 43.53
CA ALA A 30 16.47 22.69 44.24
C ALA A 30 17.51 22.09 43.28
N VAL A 31 17.14 21.05 42.54
CA VAL A 31 18.03 20.34 41.63
C VAL A 31 17.24 19.52 40.61
N ASP A 32 17.84 19.26 39.45
CA ASP A 32 17.39 18.25 38.49
C ASP A 32 18.32 17.04 38.50
N GLY A 33 17.74 15.86 38.32
CA GLY A 33 18.46 14.62 38.07
C GLY A 33 17.97 13.97 36.79
N PHE A 34 18.91 13.47 35.98
CA PHE A 34 18.61 12.71 34.77
C PHE A 34 19.12 11.28 34.92
N SER A 35 18.36 10.30 34.44
CA SER A 35 18.87 8.93 34.28
C SER A 35 19.83 8.83 33.09
N ASN A 36 20.52 7.70 32.95
CA ASN A 36 21.13 7.36 31.68
C ASN A 36 20.04 7.27 30.59
N PRO A 37 20.34 7.67 29.34
CA PRO A 37 19.42 7.47 28.24
C PRO A 37 19.36 6.00 27.84
N ILE A 38 18.18 5.54 27.42
CA ILE A 38 17.97 4.26 26.76
C ILE A 38 17.52 4.51 25.32
N GLN A 39 18.06 3.75 24.39
CA GLN A 39 17.62 3.78 23.00
C GLN A 39 16.40 2.86 22.85
N ILE A 40 15.28 3.44 22.44
CA ILE A 40 14.08 2.71 22.07
C ILE A 40 13.99 2.75 20.55
N ASP A 41 13.92 1.57 19.95
CA ASP A 41 13.72 1.39 18.52
C ASP A 41 12.42 0.61 18.30
N PHE A 42 11.67 0.99 17.27
CA PHE A 42 10.40 0.36 16.91
C PHE A 42 10.57 -0.33 15.58
N GLN A 43 10.71 -1.65 15.62
CA GLN A 43 10.80 -2.48 14.44
C GLN A 43 9.40 -2.79 13.94
N THR A 44 9.06 -2.34 12.73
CA THR A 44 7.94 -2.89 11.98
C THR A 44 8.47 -3.59 10.75
N SER A 45 8.40 -4.92 10.73
CA SER A 45 8.17 -5.60 9.46
C SER A 45 6.80 -5.10 8.98
N GLY A 46 6.78 -4.20 7.99
CA GLY A 46 5.53 -3.71 7.42
C GLY A 46 4.63 -4.87 6.98
N PRO A 47 3.34 -4.60 6.70
CA PRO A 47 2.45 -5.66 6.24
C PRO A 47 3.00 -6.35 4.99
N VAL A 48 2.90 -7.67 4.98
CA VAL A 48 3.28 -8.48 3.81
C VAL A 48 2.02 -8.72 2.99
N PHE A 49 2.10 -8.34 1.72
CA PHE A 49 1.00 -8.48 0.76
C PHE A 49 1.33 -9.57 -0.25
N ASN A 50 0.37 -10.43 -0.50
CA ASN A 50 0.36 -11.33 -1.63
C ASN A 50 -0.63 -10.85 -2.68
N VAL A 51 -0.21 -10.92 -3.94
CA VAL A 51 -1.01 -10.47 -5.07
C VAL A 51 -1.15 -11.63 -6.05
N SER A 52 -2.39 -11.90 -6.44
CA SER A 52 -2.68 -12.89 -7.48
C SER A 52 -3.51 -12.28 -8.60
N VAL A 53 -3.33 -12.83 -9.80
CA VAL A 53 -4.10 -12.46 -10.97
C VAL A 53 -4.88 -13.66 -11.48
N HIS A 54 -6.14 -13.44 -11.79
CA HIS A 54 -7.05 -14.47 -12.30
C HIS A 54 -7.86 -13.94 -13.48
N SER A 55 -8.16 -14.81 -14.46
CA SER A 55 -9.09 -14.56 -15.55
C SER A 55 -10.32 -15.45 -15.35
N ASP A 56 -11.51 -14.89 -15.46
CA ASP A 56 -12.76 -15.68 -15.45
C ASP A 56 -13.00 -16.46 -16.74
N SER A 57 -12.22 -16.15 -17.78
CA SER A 57 -12.36 -16.66 -19.13
C SER A 57 -11.28 -17.72 -19.40
N PRO A 58 -11.64 -19.00 -19.59
CA PRO A 58 -10.67 -20.08 -19.85
C PRO A 58 -10.18 -20.11 -21.30
N THR A 59 -10.96 -19.56 -22.23
CA THR A 59 -10.65 -19.43 -23.65
C THR A 59 -11.14 -18.07 -24.13
N ILE A 60 -10.31 -17.38 -24.91
CA ILE A 60 -10.57 -16.01 -25.39
C ILE A 60 -10.50 -16.03 -26.91
N TYR A 61 -11.53 -15.49 -27.54
CA TYR A 61 -11.60 -15.26 -28.98
C TYR A 61 -11.51 -13.77 -29.30
N ARG A 62 -11.20 -13.46 -30.55
CA ARG A 62 -11.16 -12.07 -31.02
C ARG A 62 -12.55 -11.44 -30.88
N GLY A 63 -12.60 -10.23 -30.31
CA GLY A 63 -13.84 -9.49 -30.07
C GLY A 63 -14.49 -9.78 -28.71
N ASP A 64 -13.98 -10.76 -27.95
CA ASP A 64 -14.52 -11.07 -26.63
C ASP A 64 -14.27 -9.93 -25.63
N LEU A 65 -15.08 -9.93 -24.57
CA LEU A 65 -14.83 -9.18 -23.35
C LEU A 65 -14.15 -10.10 -22.35
N VAL A 66 -12.98 -9.71 -21.86
CA VAL A 66 -12.23 -10.48 -20.85
C VAL A 66 -12.12 -9.69 -19.57
N ASN A 67 -12.40 -10.34 -18.44
CA ASN A 67 -12.17 -9.76 -17.11
C ASN A 67 -10.94 -10.39 -16.47
N LEU A 68 -10.01 -9.54 -16.07
CA LEU A 68 -8.84 -9.90 -15.28
C LEU A 68 -8.98 -9.29 -13.89
N PHE A 69 -8.81 -10.12 -12.87
CA PHE A 69 -8.96 -9.78 -11.47
C PHE A 69 -7.59 -9.76 -10.80
N CYS A 70 -7.29 -8.68 -10.08
CA CYS A 70 -6.13 -8.54 -9.21
C CYS A 70 -6.61 -8.61 -7.77
N ILE A 71 -6.22 -9.69 -7.07
CA ILE A 71 -6.69 -10.00 -5.71
C ILE A 71 -5.51 -9.86 -4.76
N ILE A 72 -5.69 -9.03 -3.74
CA ILE A 72 -4.70 -8.72 -2.71
C ILE A 72 -5.07 -9.48 -1.44
N THR A 73 -4.09 -10.15 -0.83
CA THR A 73 -4.25 -10.77 0.49
C THR A 73 -3.13 -10.30 1.41
N ILE A 74 -3.40 -10.25 2.71
CA ILE A 74 -2.47 -9.76 3.74
C ILE A 74 -2.08 -10.96 4.61
N GLU A 75 -0.80 -11.24 4.72
CA GLU A 75 -0.32 -12.34 5.56
C GLU A 75 -0.31 -11.97 7.05
N THR A 76 -0.10 -10.68 7.37
CA THR A 76 -0.07 -10.16 8.74
C THR A 76 -1.36 -9.41 9.06
N ALA A 77 -2.30 -10.12 9.71
CA ALA A 77 -3.69 -9.69 9.94
C ALA A 77 -3.89 -8.56 10.99
N VAL A 78 -3.04 -7.53 11.01
CA VAL A 78 -3.06 -6.48 12.05
C VAL A 78 -3.65 -5.15 11.57
N LEU A 79 -3.96 -5.03 10.28
CA LEU A 79 -4.44 -3.78 9.70
C LEU A 79 -5.91 -3.89 9.27
N ASP A 80 -6.69 -2.90 9.65
CA ASP A 80 -8.07 -2.73 9.18
C ASP A 80 -8.03 -2.39 7.67
N PRO A 81 -8.79 -3.10 6.81
CA PRO A 81 -8.91 -2.74 5.40
C PRO A 81 -9.28 -1.27 5.14
N ASP A 82 -9.97 -0.61 6.07
CA ASP A 82 -10.32 0.82 5.96
C ASP A 82 -9.13 1.76 6.17
N ASP A 83 -8.07 1.28 6.82
CA ASP A 83 -6.79 1.99 7.00
C ASP A 83 -5.80 1.68 5.86
N MET A 84 -6.30 1.11 4.76
CA MET A 84 -5.48 0.66 3.65
C MET A 84 -6.06 1.14 2.31
N SER A 85 -5.16 1.50 1.40
CA SER A 85 -5.52 1.81 0.02
C SER A 85 -4.39 1.41 -0.92
N PHE A 86 -4.69 1.26 -2.21
CA PHE A 86 -3.71 0.78 -3.17
C PHE A 86 -3.76 1.61 -4.45
N ASP A 87 -2.57 1.95 -4.97
CA ASP A 87 -2.44 2.25 -6.39
C ASP A 87 -2.20 0.94 -7.13
N VAL A 88 -2.98 0.67 -8.18
CA VAL A 88 -2.91 -0.58 -8.93
C VAL A 88 -2.57 -0.28 -10.38
N SER A 89 -1.52 -0.90 -10.89
CA SER A 89 -1.07 -0.77 -12.28
C SER A 89 -1.06 -2.12 -12.97
N TRP A 90 -1.56 -2.17 -14.20
CA TRP A 90 -1.63 -3.37 -15.02
C TRP A 90 -0.59 -3.33 -16.12
N PHE A 91 0.01 -4.49 -16.34
CA PHE A 91 1.00 -4.72 -17.38
C PHE A 91 0.70 -6.01 -18.12
N ALA A 92 1.16 -6.08 -19.36
CA ALA A 92 1.18 -7.31 -20.13
C ALA A 92 2.57 -7.56 -20.73
N THR A 93 3.00 -8.81 -20.68
CA THR A 93 4.13 -9.30 -21.45
C THR A 93 3.56 -10.10 -22.62
N ARG A 94 3.75 -9.60 -23.84
CA ARG A 94 3.26 -10.21 -25.10
C ARG A 94 4.09 -11.43 -25.53
N SER A 95 4.25 -12.38 -24.62
CA SER A 95 4.86 -13.68 -24.83
C SER A 95 4.43 -14.67 -23.74
N PHE A 96 4.35 -15.95 -24.10
CA PHE A 96 4.10 -17.03 -23.13
C PHE A 96 5.29 -17.23 -22.17
N ALA A 97 6.52 -17.01 -22.65
CA ALA A 97 7.76 -17.29 -21.91
C ALA A 97 8.19 -16.16 -20.96
N MET A 98 7.46 -15.03 -20.91
CA MET A 98 7.82 -13.82 -20.15
C MET A 98 9.23 -13.28 -20.47
N ASP A 99 9.69 -13.50 -21.70
CA ASP A 99 11.00 -13.11 -22.23
C ASP A 99 11.04 -11.71 -22.85
N LYS A 100 9.90 -11.02 -22.90
CA LYS A 100 9.78 -9.65 -23.43
C LYS A 100 9.58 -8.64 -22.29
N GLU A 101 9.88 -7.38 -22.58
CA GLU A 101 9.61 -6.30 -21.65
C GLU A 101 8.10 -6.15 -21.40
N PRO A 102 7.69 -5.96 -20.14
CA PRO A 102 6.32 -5.63 -19.82
C PRO A 102 5.89 -4.30 -20.41
N VAL A 103 4.66 -4.24 -20.90
CA VAL A 103 4.04 -3.04 -21.44
C VAL A 103 2.97 -2.57 -20.47
N PHE A 104 3.05 -1.30 -20.08
CA PHE A 104 2.01 -0.66 -19.26
C PHE A 104 0.69 -0.60 -20.01
N LEU A 105 -0.41 -0.96 -19.34
CA LEU A 105 -1.75 -0.97 -19.89
C LEU A 105 -2.61 0.15 -19.30
N ALA A 106 -2.78 0.14 -17.99
CA ALA A 106 -3.61 1.09 -17.27
C ALA A 106 -3.31 1.06 -15.77
N SER A 107 -3.64 2.14 -15.07
CA SER A 107 -3.55 2.23 -13.62
C SER A 107 -4.79 2.87 -13.03
N LEU A 108 -5.07 2.54 -11.78
CA LEU A 108 -6.06 3.19 -10.92
C LEU A 108 -5.35 3.60 -9.65
N ASP A 109 -5.35 4.89 -9.36
CA ASP A 109 -4.79 5.39 -8.11
C ASP A 109 -5.76 5.25 -6.93
N ARG A 110 -5.26 5.46 -5.71
CA ARG A 110 -6.07 5.42 -4.48
C ARG A 110 -7.27 6.37 -4.46
N LYS A 111 -7.23 7.44 -5.27
CA LYS A 111 -8.32 8.42 -5.41
C LYS A 111 -9.35 8.00 -6.45
N GLY A 112 -9.15 6.87 -7.13
CA GLY A 112 -10.03 6.35 -8.15
C GLY A 112 -9.80 6.98 -9.54
N ILE A 113 -8.66 7.64 -9.77
CA ILE A 113 -8.33 8.21 -11.06
C ILE A 113 -7.70 7.13 -11.94
N VAL A 114 -8.31 6.89 -13.09
CA VAL A 114 -7.83 5.94 -14.09
C VAL A 114 -6.88 6.65 -15.05
N THR A 115 -5.72 6.06 -15.29
CA THR A 115 -4.79 6.44 -16.37
C THR A 115 -4.62 5.25 -17.30
N GLN A 116 -4.68 5.47 -18.61
CA GLN A 116 -4.55 4.41 -19.62
C GLN A 116 -3.39 4.70 -20.56
N ALA A 117 -2.68 3.65 -20.95
CA ALA A 117 -1.68 3.74 -22.00
C ALA A 117 -2.36 3.97 -23.34
N ARG A 118 -1.69 4.74 -24.21
CA ARG A 118 -2.12 4.83 -25.60
C ARG A 118 -1.83 3.51 -26.29
N ARG A 119 -2.83 2.95 -26.96
CA ARG A 119 -2.73 1.69 -27.69
C ARG A 119 -2.88 1.93 -29.19
N ASN A 120 -2.25 1.06 -29.98
CA ASN A 120 -2.32 1.10 -31.45
C ASN A 120 -3.41 0.18 -32.02
N GLY A 121 -4.07 -0.63 -31.17
CA GLY A 121 -5.16 -1.53 -31.53
C GLY A 121 -6.54 -0.88 -31.37
N SER A 122 -7.59 -1.62 -31.72
CA SER A 122 -8.98 -1.19 -31.55
C SER A 122 -9.61 -1.65 -30.23
N SER A 123 -8.93 -2.53 -29.49
CA SER A 123 -9.37 -2.94 -28.16
C SER A 123 -9.28 -1.78 -27.16
N ASP A 124 -10.27 -1.74 -26.26
CA ASP A 124 -10.35 -0.74 -25.20
C ASP A 124 -10.15 -1.38 -23.83
N LEU A 125 -9.68 -0.60 -22.86
CA LEU A 125 -9.48 -1.05 -21.50
C LEU A 125 -10.41 -0.30 -20.55
N SER A 126 -10.84 -0.97 -19.49
CA SER A 126 -11.45 -0.28 -18.35
C SER A 126 -10.91 -0.84 -17.04
N LEU A 127 -10.64 0.05 -16.08
CA LEU A 127 -10.25 -0.34 -14.72
C LEU A 127 -11.31 0.04 -13.71
N GLU A 128 -11.50 -0.82 -12.73
CA GLU A 128 -12.38 -0.54 -11.60
C GLU A 128 -11.90 -1.22 -10.32
N ARG A 129 -12.27 -0.62 -9.19
CA ARG A 129 -12.11 -1.19 -7.86
C ARG A 129 -13.41 -1.90 -7.48
N ILE A 130 -13.37 -3.22 -7.33
CA ILE A 130 -14.52 -4.04 -6.92
C ILE A 130 -14.68 -3.96 -5.40
N SER A 131 -13.58 -4.08 -4.66
CA SER A 131 -13.53 -3.99 -3.20
C SER A 131 -12.17 -3.40 -2.76
N PRO A 132 -11.92 -3.12 -1.47
CA PRO A 132 -10.61 -2.63 -1.01
C PRO A 132 -9.42 -3.51 -1.45
N MET A 133 -9.65 -4.82 -1.59
CA MET A 133 -8.62 -5.83 -1.89
C MET A 133 -8.78 -6.47 -3.29
N GLU A 134 -9.71 -6.00 -4.11
CA GLU A 134 -10.01 -6.60 -5.41
C GLU A 134 -10.24 -5.54 -6.49
N TYR A 135 -9.50 -5.68 -7.57
CA TYR A 135 -9.50 -4.75 -8.70
C TYR A 135 -9.70 -5.52 -10.01
N ARG A 136 -10.40 -4.92 -10.96
CA ARG A 136 -10.69 -5.55 -12.26
C ARG A 136 -10.22 -4.68 -13.41
N LEU A 137 -9.42 -5.29 -14.29
CA LEU A 137 -9.14 -4.81 -15.63
C LEU A 137 -10.10 -5.54 -16.59
N ARG A 138 -10.75 -4.80 -17.48
CA ARG A 138 -11.46 -5.38 -18.61
C ARG A 138 -10.77 -5.04 -19.90
N VAL A 139 -10.68 -6.02 -20.78
CA VAL A 139 -10.26 -5.84 -22.17
C VAL A 139 -11.51 -6.01 -23.03
N HIS A 140 -11.93 -4.92 -23.69
CA HIS A 140 -13.11 -4.90 -24.56
C HIS A 140 -12.67 -5.14 -25.99
N GLY A 141 -13.30 -6.11 -26.64
CA GLY A 141 -13.03 -6.40 -28.05
C GLY A 141 -11.62 -6.94 -28.25
N CYS A 142 -11.23 -7.98 -27.51
CA CYS A 142 -9.88 -8.53 -27.51
C CYS A 142 -9.30 -8.72 -28.92
N GLU A 143 -8.05 -8.33 -29.10
CA GLU A 143 -7.29 -8.50 -30.34
C GLU A 143 -6.06 -9.38 -30.12
N ASP A 144 -5.37 -9.75 -31.21
CA ASP A 144 -4.14 -10.55 -31.13
C ASP A 144 -3.05 -9.85 -30.32
N ASP A 145 -3.06 -8.51 -30.26
CA ASP A 145 -2.10 -7.69 -29.52
C ASP A 145 -2.36 -7.65 -28.01
N ASP A 146 -3.53 -8.14 -27.57
CA ASP A 146 -3.88 -8.39 -26.16
C ASP A 146 -3.38 -9.76 -25.66
N PHE A 147 -2.76 -10.55 -26.53
CA PHE A 147 -2.23 -11.84 -26.15
C PHE A 147 -1.04 -11.72 -25.18
N GLY A 148 -1.00 -12.59 -24.17
CA GLY A 148 0.17 -12.82 -23.34
C GLY A 148 -0.14 -12.93 -21.84
N ASN A 149 0.92 -12.83 -21.05
CA ASN A 149 0.82 -12.89 -19.59
C ASN A 149 0.50 -11.50 -19.04
N HIS A 150 -0.60 -11.39 -18.30
CA HIS A 150 -1.01 -10.16 -17.64
C HIS A 150 -0.68 -10.23 -16.16
N PHE A 151 -0.26 -9.11 -15.59
CA PHE A 151 0.00 -9.02 -14.17
C PHE A 151 -0.33 -7.63 -13.64
N CYS A 152 -0.63 -7.55 -12.34
CA CYS A 152 -0.83 -6.30 -11.65
C CYS A 152 0.33 -6.03 -10.68
N LEU A 153 0.72 -4.76 -10.58
CA LEU A 153 1.61 -4.22 -9.58
C LEU A 153 0.79 -3.35 -8.63
N ILE A 154 0.95 -3.57 -7.32
CA ILE A 154 0.29 -2.75 -6.30
C ILE A 154 1.32 -1.89 -5.58
N THR A 155 0.91 -0.67 -5.19
CA THR A 155 1.64 0.16 -4.24
C THR A 155 0.71 0.40 -3.04
N PRO A 156 0.98 -0.22 -1.89
CA PRO A 156 0.13 -0.07 -0.71
C PRO A 156 0.35 1.27 -0.01
N TRP A 157 -0.75 1.86 0.45
CA TRP A 157 -0.81 3.01 1.34
C TRP A 157 -1.46 2.55 2.64
N VAL A 158 -0.76 2.76 3.76
CA VAL A 158 -1.24 2.34 5.08
C VAL A 158 -1.33 3.56 5.97
N ARG A 159 -2.51 3.77 6.54
CA ARG A 159 -2.75 4.89 7.42
C ARG A 159 -2.03 4.68 8.74
N SER A 160 -1.19 5.63 9.12
CA SER A 160 -0.54 5.69 10.43
C SER A 160 -1.57 5.84 11.57
N ALA A 161 -1.17 5.51 12.80
CA ALA A 161 -2.00 5.74 14.00
C ALA A 161 -2.39 7.21 14.21
N ALA A 162 -1.59 8.15 13.66
CA ALA A 162 -1.89 9.58 13.65
C ALA A 162 -2.93 9.98 12.58
N GLY A 163 -3.43 9.03 11.79
CA GLY A 163 -4.44 9.24 10.75
C GLY A 163 -3.89 9.79 9.44
N VAL A 164 -2.57 9.75 9.23
CA VAL A 164 -1.87 10.21 8.01
C VAL A 164 -1.58 9.01 7.11
N TRP A 165 -1.79 9.16 5.79
CA TRP A 165 -1.57 8.14 4.75
C TRP A 165 -0.11 8.08 4.27
#